data_AF-A0A945DNE8-F1
#
_entry.id   AF-A0A945DNE8-F1
#
_cell.length_a   1.000
_cell.length_b   1.000
_cell.length_c   1.000
_cell.angle_alpha   90.00
_cell.angle_beta   90.00
_cell.angle_gamma   90.00
#
_symmetry.space_group_name_H-M   'P 1'
#
loop_
_entity.id
_entity.type
_entity.pdbx_description
1 polymer ?
#
loop_
_entity_poly.entity_id
_entity_poly.type
_entity_poly.pdbx_seq_one_letter_code
_entity_poly.pdbx_strand_id
1 'polypeptide(L)'
;FISRNEFVDLLRHAKKHHVEVILEFNLPGHANAIIQSLGQAEQWQLTDPEDTSEYRSAQGYTGNVINVGMTDNYRLAKVILEEIKTMYDAAELPMSRIHFGGDEVPEGAWLHSPACRRLPVWNTAWDVEDPEQAREATQALMAYHYNLITGIAEQVSPGIQTGFWHEMSAAGSGETNSYYNAWLTSDANTDTIDSLLDRGQNLVISNASFLYLDMPYAMHADEPGLPWAGYVNTKSIYNFDPLDCWALTAGQSSQVLGIQAQLWSETVFTTELMDYYTFPRLLAVAERAWNKRPTQDRWPQFRQALITRELPHISKLGVKYRPDELEK
;
A
#
# COMPACT_ATOMS: atom_id res chain seq x y z
N PHE A 1 6.04 -18.89 2.94
CA PHE A 1 6.98 -17.75 2.87
C PHE A 1 7.86 -17.95 1.63
N ILE A 2 8.47 -16.87 1.12
CA ILE A 2 9.44 -16.92 0.02
C ILE A 2 10.83 -16.97 0.64
N SER A 3 11.67 -17.93 0.24
CA SER A 3 13.06 -18.01 0.69
C SER A 3 13.93 -16.93 0.06
N ARG A 4 15.11 -16.68 0.65
CA ARG A 4 16.09 -15.72 0.11
C ARG A 4 16.41 -15.97 -1.36
N ASN A 5 16.65 -17.23 -1.74
CA ASN A 5 17.02 -17.59 -3.10
C ASN A 5 15.84 -17.42 -4.07
N GLU A 6 14.62 -17.82 -3.66
CA GLU A 6 13.42 -17.60 -4.46
C GLU A 6 13.15 -16.12 -4.71
N PHE A 7 13.39 -15.26 -3.70
CA PHE A 7 13.25 -13.82 -3.88
C PHE A 7 14.30 -13.25 -4.84
N VAL A 8 15.58 -13.66 -4.72
CA VAL A 8 16.63 -13.26 -5.66
C VAL A 8 16.29 -13.70 -7.10
N ASP A 9 15.77 -14.90 -7.28
CA ASP A 9 15.36 -15.40 -8.59
C ASP A 9 14.13 -14.66 -9.13
N LEU A 10 13.17 -14.30 -8.26
CA LEU A 10 12.05 -13.43 -8.60
C LEU A 10 12.53 -12.05 -9.10
N LEU A 11 13.49 -11.42 -8.41
CA LEU A 11 14.07 -10.14 -8.81
C LEU A 11 14.69 -10.22 -10.22
N ARG A 12 15.50 -11.25 -10.49
CA ARG A 12 16.12 -11.47 -11.82
C ARG A 12 15.07 -11.75 -12.89
N HIS A 13 14.05 -12.54 -12.56
CA HIS A 13 12.95 -12.84 -13.46
C HIS A 13 12.18 -11.57 -13.82
N ALA A 14 11.76 -10.78 -12.83
CA ALA A 14 11.07 -9.51 -13.04
C ALA A 14 11.90 -8.55 -13.92
N LYS A 15 13.20 -8.43 -13.65
CA LYS A 15 14.11 -7.60 -14.45
C LYS A 15 14.13 -8.00 -15.93
N LYS A 16 14.19 -9.31 -16.22
CA LYS A 16 14.15 -9.84 -17.59
C LYS A 16 12.87 -9.42 -18.34
N HIS A 17 11.79 -9.18 -17.61
CA HIS A 17 10.49 -8.77 -18.13
C HIS A 17 10.22 -7.26 -17.99
N HIS A 18 11.25 -6.45 -17.70
CA HIS A 18 11.14 -4.99 -17.50
C HIS A 18 10.21 -4.59 -16.34
N VAL A 19 10.02 -5.49 -15.37
CA VAL A 19 9.26 -5.25 -14.15
C VAL A 19 10.23 -4.94 -13.02
N GLU A 20 9.96 -3.87 -12.30
CA GLU A 20 10.63 -3.57 -11.03
C GLU A 20 9.81 -4.15 -9.88
N VAL A 21 10.49 -4.88 -8.99
CA VAL A 21 9.90 -5.33 -7.73
C VAL A 21 10.17 -4.27 -6.69
N ILE A 22 9.11 -3.76 -6.07
CA ILE A 22 9.17 -2.89 -4.90
C ILE A 22 8.64 -3.70 -3.73
N LEU A 23 9.48 -3.91 -2.71
CA LEU A 23 9.06 -4.64 -1.52
C LEU A 23 8.32 -3.70 -0.57
N GLU A 24 7.19 -4.15 -0.06
CA GLU A 24 6.50 -3.53 1.07
C GLU A 24 6.74 -4.32 2.35
N PHE A 25 7.18 -3.65 3.42
CA PHE A 25 7.06 -4.19 4.77
C PHE A 25 6.38 -3.16 5.65
N ASN A 26 5.19 -3.53 6.14
CA ASN A 26 4.28 -2.57 6.76
C ASN A 26 4.69 -2.29 8.21
N LEU A 27 4.97 -1.02 8.51
CA LEU A 27 5.17 -0.48 9.85
C LEU A 27 4.58 0.96 9.90
N PRO A 28 4.05 1.40 11.04
CA PRO A 28 4.00 0.69 12.31
C PRO A 28 2.70 -0.12 12.53
N GLY A 29 1.68 0.11 11.71
CA GLY A 29 0.45 -0.69 11.66
C GLY A 29 0.66 -2.07 11.04
N HIS A 30 -0.39 -2.89 11.01
CA HIS A 30 -0.40 -4.23 10.38
C HIS A 30 0.76 -5.15 10.79
N ALA A 31 1.33 -4.93 11.97
CA ALA A 31 2.57 -5.55 12.43
C ALA A 31 2.35 -6.79 13.31
N ASN A 32 1.13 -7.34 13.37
CA ASN A 32 0.81 -8.46 14.26
C ASN A 32 1.76 -9.66 14.05
N ALA A 33 2.02 -10.04 12.79
CA ALA A 33 2.88 -11.19 12.49
C ALA A 33 4.30 -11.02 13.08
N ILE A 34 4.89 -9.82 12.95
CA ILE A 34 6.24 -9.56 13.44
C ILE A 34 6.28 -9.40 14.96
N ILE A 35 5.27 -8.78 15.56
CA ILE A 35 5.12 -8.66 17.01
C ILE A 35 5.02 -10.05 17.65
N GLN A 36 4.17 -10.93 17.12
CA GLN A 36 4.00 -12.28 17.66
C GLN A 36 5.25 -13.15 17.45
N SER A 37 5.93 -13.00 16.31
CA SER A 37 7.10 -13.82 15.97
C SER A 37 8.36 -13.42 16.76
N LEU A 38 8.58 -12.12 16.96
CA LEU A 38 9.80 -11.60 17.55
C LEU A 38 9.62 -11.07 18.98
N GLY A 39 8.44 -10.61 19.36
CA GLY A 39 8.17 -10.08 20.71
C GLY A 39 8.22 -11.14 21.81
N GLN A 40 8.16 -12.42 21.46
CA GLN A 40 8.40 -13.55 22.38
C GLN A 40 9.89 -13.82 22.61
N ALA A 41 10.77 -13.30 21.75
CA ALA A 41 12.21 -13.47 21.91
C ALA A 41 12.75 -12.37 22.82
N GLU A 42 13.47 -12.75 23.88
CA GLU A 42 14.06 -11.80 24.86
C GLU A 42 14.97 -10.73 24.23
N GLN A 43 15.41 -10.95 22.99
CA GLN A 43 16.27 -10.05 22.24
C GLN A 43 15.54 -8.89 21.53
N TRP A 44 14.20 -8.87 21.46
CA TRP A 44 13.43 -7.83 20.74
C TRP A 44 12.28 -7.30 21.60
N GLN A 45 12.31 -6.00 21.91
CA GLN A 45 11.21 -5.33 22.58
C GLN A 45 10.43 -4.43 21.61
N LEU A 46 9.43 -5.00 20.94
CA LEU A 46 8.66 -4.34 19.88
C LEU A 46 7.39 -3.64 20.38
N THR A 47 6.96 -3.96 21.59
CA THR A 47 5.86 -3.31 22.31
C THR A 47 6.39 -2.74 23.62
N ASP A 48 5.72 -1.72 24.16
CA ASP A 48 5.98 -1.25 25.52
C ASP A 48 5.11 -2.06 26.50
N PRO A 49 5.69 -2.86 27.41
CA PRO A 49 4.93 -3.65 28.39
C PRO A 49 4.11 -2.80 29.36
N GLU A 50 4.46 -1.52 29.52
CA GLU A 50 3.74 -0.58 30.37
C GLU A 50 2.68 0.22 29.60
N ASP A 51 2.50 -0.03 28.31
CA ASP A 51 1.49 0.63 27.49
C ASP A 51 0.09 0.13 27.84
N THR A 52 -0.74 1.04 28.35
CA THR A 52 -2.15 0.78 28.65
C THR A 52 -3.10 1.38 27.61
N SER A 53 -2.61 1.70 26.42
CA SER A 53 -3.44 2.26 25.35
C SER A 53 -4.47 1.24 24.88
N GLU A 54 -5.73 1.68 24.77
CA GLU A 54 -6.82 0.88 24.23
C GLU A 54 -7.13 1.32 22.81
N TYR A 55 -7.05 0.38 21.86
CA TYR A 55 -7.37 0.63 20.46
C TYR A 55 -7.81 -0.67 19.77
N ARG A 56 -8.45 -0.53 18.62
CA ARG A 56 -8.84 -1.66 17.76
C ARG A 56 -8.55 -1.32 16.30
N SER A 57 -7.79 -2.18 15.63
CA SER A 57 -7.51 -2.00 14.19
C SER A 57 -8.76 -2.21 13.33
N ALA A 58 -8.70 -1.79 12.07
CA ALA A 58 -9.77 -2.04 11.09
C ALA A 58 -10.14 -3.53 10.98
N GLN A 59 -9.14 -4.42 11.09
CA GLN A 59 -9.29 -5.88 11.06
C GLN A 59 -9.68 -6.49 12.41
N GLY A 60 -9.87 -5.66 13.44
CA GLY A 60 -10.34 -6.06 14.75
C GLY A 60 -9.29 -6.58 15.72
N TYR A 61 -8.00 -6.36 15.44
CA TYR A 61 -6.92 -6.72 16.36
C TYR A 61 -6.74 -5.70 17.48
N THR A 62 -6.31 -6.18 18.64
CA THR A 62 -5.71 -5.39 19.72
C THR A 62 -4.24 -5.80 19.80
N GLY A 63 -3.30 -4.85 19.75
CA GLY A 63 -1.87 -5.17 19.78
C GLY A 63 -1.21 -5.49 18.42
N ASN A 64 -1.78 -5.06 17.28
CA ASN A 64 -1.16 -5.24 15.95
C ASN A 64 -0.27 -4.06 15.51
N VAL A 65 0.06 -3.15 16.42
CA VAL A 65 0.82 -1.94 16.11
C VAL A 65 2.15 -1.96 16.86
N ILE A 66 3.26 -1.87 16.13
CA ILE A 66 4.58 -1.80 16.77
C ILE A 66 4.73 -0.46 17.49
N ASN A 67 5.39 -0.45 18.64
CA ASN A 67 5.52 0.78 19.43
C ASN A 67 6.65 1.66 18.89
N VAL A 68 6.32 2.87 18.46
CA VAL A 68 7.28 3.82 17.86
C VAL A 68 8.25 4.44 18.87
N GLY A 69 7.95 4.36 20.17
CA GLY A 69 8.86 4.73 21.24
C GLY A 69 9.95 3.70 21.51
N MET A 70 9.84 2.49 20.95
CA MET A 70 10.80 1.41 21.16
C MET A 70 11.97 1.51 20.18
N THR A 71 13.20 1.60 20.68
CA THR A 71 14.41 1.63 19.85
C THR A 71 14.58 0.38 18.98
N ASP A 72 14.08 -0.76 19.46
CA ASP A 72 14.14 -2.03 18.75
C ASP A 72 13.29 -2.07 17.49
N ASN A 73 12.24 -1.26 17.37
CA ASN A 73 11.50 -1.05 16.12
C ASN A 73 12.47 -0.62 15.00
N TYR A 74 13.32 0.36 15.27
CA TYR A 74 14.25 0.93 14.31
C TYR A 74 15.48 0.06 14.08
N ARG A 75 15.97 -0.64 15.12
CA ARG A 75 17.01 -1.66 14.96
C ARG A 75 16.53 -2.78 14.04
N LEU A 76 15.29 -3.23 14.22
CA LEU A 76 14.67 -4.27 13.41
C LEU A 76 14.50 -3.82 11.96
N ALA A 77 13.96 -2.62 11.74
CA ALA A 77 13.83 -2.04 10.41
C ALA A 77 15.19 -1.97 9.68
N LYS A 78 16.25 -1.57 10.38
CA LYS A 78 17.60 -1.55 9.81
C LYS A 78 18.06 -2.94 9.38
N VAL A 79 17.91 -3.96 10.25
CA VAL A 79 18.27 -5.34 9.91
C VAL A 79 17.49 -5.84 8.70
N ILE A 80 16.17 -5.60 8.66
CA ILE A 80 15.31 -5.99 7.52
C ILE A 80 15.80 -5.32 6.23
N LEU A 81 16.05 -4.01 6.25
CA LEU A 81 16.52 -3.26 5.09
C LEU A 81 17.89 -3.72 4.61
N GLU A 82 18.84 -3.98 5.52
CA GLU A 82 20.16 -4.52 5.20
C GLU A 82 20.05 -5.90 4.54
N GLU A 83 19.21 -6.79 5.09
CA GLU A 83 18.97 -8.12 4.52
C GLU A 83 18.31 -8.05 3.13
N ILE A 84 17.30 -7.19 2.95
CA ILE A 84 16.69 -6.94 1.64
C ILE A 84 17.76 -6.44 0.65
N LYS A 85 18.57 -5.47 1.06
CA LYS A 85 19.66 -4.95 0.23
C LYS A 85 20.61 -6.06 -0.21
N THR A 86 20.97 -6.99 0.68
CA THR A 86 21.84 -8.11 0.28
C THR A 86 21.20 -9.03 -0.77
N MET A 87 19.86 -9.12 -0.83
CA MET A 87 19.15 -9.87 -1.86
C MET A 87 19.13 -9.12 -3.21
N TYR A 88 18.93 -7.80 -3.19
CA TYR A 88 19.06 -6.96 -4.39
C TYR A 88 20.50 -6.99 -4.95
N ASP A 89 21.50 -6.88 -4.07
CA ASP A 89 22.92 -6.98 -4.46
C ASP A 89 23.23 -8.36 -5.06
N ALA A 90 22.70 -9.45 -4.48
CA ALA A 90 22.83 -10.80 -5.04
C ALA A 90 22.11 -10.97 -6.40
N ALA A 91 21.03 -10.21 -6.64
CA ALA A 91 20.34 -10.16 -7.92
C ALA A 91 21.05 -9.24 -8.95
N GLU A 92 22.13 -8.56 -8.56
CA GLU A 92 22.83 -7.54 -9.35
C GLU A 92 21.90 -6.36 -9.74
N LEU A 93 21.02 -5.97 -8.82
CA LEU A 93 20.07 -4.88 -9.00
C LEU A 93 20.23 -3.84 -7.90
N PRO A 94 20.03 -2.54 -8.21
CA PRO A 94 19.96 -1.51 -7.18
C PRO A 94 18.65 -1.64 -6.39
N MET A 95 18.74 -1.52 -5.07
CA MET A 95 17.57 -1.30 -4.21
C MET A 95 17.17 0.17 -4.27
N SER A 96 16.38 0.54 -5.29
CA SER A 96 16.06 1.95 -5.59
C SER A 96 14.78 2.45 -4.91
N ARG A 97 13.89 1.53 -4.52
CA ARG A 97 12.61 1.83 -3.85
C ARG A 97 12.30 0.81 -2.77
N ILE A 98 11.61 1.27 -1.74
CA ILE A 98 11.03 0.44 -0.68
C ILE A 98 9.70 1.06 -0.24
N HIS A 99 8.70 0.26 0.08
CA HIS A 99 7.43 0.72 0.65
C HIS A 99 7.35 0.32 2.13
N PHE A 100 6.95 1.25 3.00
CA PHE A 100 6.85 1.01 4.44
C PHE A 100 5.39 0.85 4.93
N GLY A 101 4.42 0.96 4.02
CA GLY A 101 3.01 0.90 4.39
C GLY A 101 2.60 2.16 5.15
N GLY A 102 2.22 1.99 6.42
CA GLY A 102 1.84 3.08 7.32
C GLY A 102 0.36 3.48 7.25
N ASP A 103 -0.47 2.63 6.65
CA ASP A 103 -1.92 2.72 6.65
C ASP A 103 -2.54 2.27 7.98
N GLU A 104 -3.77 2.76 8.23
CA GLU A 104 -4.68 2.26 9.26
C GLU A 104 -4.09 2.08 10.68
N VAL A 105 -3.15 2.94 11.08
CA VAL A 105 -2.76 3.02 12.49
C VAL A 105 -4.01 3.44 13.29
N PRO A 106 -4.48 2.58 14.21
CA PRO A 106 -5.74 2.82 14.90
C PRO A 106 -5.65 4.01 15.83
N GLU A 107 -6.75 4.76 15.91
CA GLU A 107 -6.91 5.83 16.89
C GLU A 107 -6.70 5.28 18.31
N GLY A 108 -6.02 6.05 19.16
CA GLY A 108 -5.65 5.63 20.51
C GLY A 108 -4.31 4.92 20.63
N ALA A 109 -3.68 4.49 19.52
CA ALA A 109 -2.39 3.81 19.57
C ALA A 109 -1.31 4.64 20.30
N TRP A 110 -0.65 3.99 21.27
CA TRP A 110 0.48 4.52 22.05
C TRP A 110 0.21 5.74 22.94
N LEU A 111 -1.02 6.25 23.03
CA LEU A 111 -1.32 7.46 23.80
C LEU A 111 -0.96 7.31 25.29
N HIS A 112 -0.99 6.09 25.82
CA HIS A 112 -0.62 5.76 27.20
C HIS A 112 0.69 4.99 27.34
N SER A 113 1.49 4.88 26.27
CA SER A 113 2.83 4.27 26.28
C SER A 113 3.85 5.17 26.98
N PRO A 114 4.43 4.77 28.13
CA PRO A 114 5.51 5.54 28.75
C PRO A 114 6.72 5.75 27.84
N ALA A 115 7.05 4.78 26.97
CA ALA A 115 8.10 4.92 25.98
C ALA A 115 7.82 6.05 24.99
N CYS A 116 6.60 6.16 24.48
CA CYS A 116 6.21 7.23 23.56
C CYS A 116 6.16 8.58 24.26
N ARG A 117 5.66 8.64 25.50
CA ARG A 117 5.58 9.89 26.28
C ARG A 117 6.95 10.46 26.68
N ARG A 118 8.01 9.64 26.65
CA ARG A 118 9.40 10.08 26.88
C ARG A 118 10.09 10.62 25.62
N LEU A 119 9.49 10.46 24.45
CA LEU A 119 10.08 10.96 23.20
C LEU A 119 10.10 12.49 23.19
N PRO A 120 11.11 13.12 22.54
CA PRO A 120 11.22 14.57 22.47
C PRO A 120 10.08 15.23 21.67
N VAL A 121 9.37 14.46 20.84
CA VAL A 121 8.19 14.93 20.10
C VAL A 121 6.93 14.98 20.95
N TRP A 122 6.95 14.39 22.16
CA TRP A 122 5.80 14.38 23.04
C TRP A 122 5.62 15.73 23.74
N ASN A 123 4.45 16.34 23.59
CA ASN A 123 4.07 17.52 24.37
C ASN A 123 3.35 17.07 25.65
N THR A 124 3.98 17.30 26.80
CA THR A 124 3.42 16.93 28.11
C THR A 124 2.15 17.70 28.50
N ALA A 125 1.79 18.75 27.74
CA ALA A 125 0.55 19.49 27.94
C ALA A 125 -0.66 18.88 27.22
N TRP A 126 -0.48 17.91 26.33
CA TRP A 126 -1.60 17.26 25.64
C TRP A 126 -2.50 16.53 26.64
N ASP A 127 -3.80 16.81 26.54
CA ASP A 127 -4.86 15.99 27.12
C ASP A 127 -5.24 14.90 26.10
N VAL A 128 -4.80 13.66 26.33
CA VAL A 128 -5.06 12.55 25.40
C VAL A 128 -6.50 12.03 25.46
N GLU A 129 -7.31 12.51 26.41
CA GLU A 129 -8.75 12.24 26.45
C GLU A 129 -9.54 13.20 25.53
N ASP A 130 -8.92 14.32 25.13
CA ASP A 130 -9.46 15.21 24.10
C ASP A 130 -9.12 14.68 22.70
N PRO A 131 -10.12 14.40 21.84
CA PRO A 131 -9.88 13.75 20.54
C PRO A 131 -8.96 14.53 19.60
N GLU A 132 -9.00 15.86 19.65
CA GLU A 132 -8.16 16.70 18.80
C GLU A 132 -6.69 16.59 19.22
N GLN A 133 -6.41 16.74 20.51
CA GLN A 133 -5.06 16.59 21.06
C GLN A 133 -4.53 15.16 21.00
N ALA A 134 -5.39 14.14 21.14
CA ALA A 134 -5.04 12.74 20.92
C ALA A 134 -4.56 12.49 19.47
N ARG A 135 -5.27 13.07 18.50
CA ARG A 135 -4.88 13.02 17.08
C ARG A 135 -3.56 13.76 16.85
N GLU A 136 -3.36 14.95 17.44
CA GLU A 136 -2.09 15.67 17.36
C GLU A 136 -0.91 14.86 17.92
N ALA A 137 -1.10 14.24 19.09
CA ALA A 137 -0.09 13.39 19.70
C ALA A 137 0.28 12.20 18.80
N THR A 138 -0.73 11.52 18.24
CA THR A 138 -0.53 10.43 17.29
C THR A 138 0.19 10.90 16.03
N GLN A 139 -0.16 12.06 15.48
CA GLN A 139 0.51 12.64 14.31
C GLN A 139 1.98 12.97 14.59
N ALA A 140 2.29 13.52 15.76
CA ALA A 140 3.68 13.79 16.15
C ALA A 140 4.50 12.49 16.28
N LEU A 141 3.91 11.43 16.83
CA LEU A 141 4.51 10.10 16.89
C LEU A 141 4.72 9.47 15.50
N MET A 142 3.77 9.64 14.59
CA MET A 142 3.88 9.18 13.20
C MET A 142 4.95 9.97 12.42
N ALA A 143 5.06 11.28 12.63
CA ALA A 143 6.15 12.10 12.08
C ALA A 143 7.52 11.67 12.60
N TYR A 144 7.62 11.34 13.90
CA TYR A 144 8.84 10.77 14.48
C TYR A 144 9.22 9.44 13.82
N HIS A 145 8.24 8.54 13.64
CA HIS A 145 8.45 7.27 12.97
C HIS A 145 8.88 7.44 11.50
N TYR A 146 8.17 8.29 10.75
CA TYR A 146 8.50 8.62 9.37
C TYR A 146 9.94 9.10 9.21
N ASN A 147 10.39 10.05 10.04
CA ASN A 147 11.74 10.59 9.95
C ASN A 147 12.82 9.55 10.24
N LEU A 148 12.60 8.66 11.22
CA LEU A 148 13.56 7.62 11.54
C LEU A 148 13.60 6.52 10.47
N ILE A 149 12.44 6.06 9.98
CA ILE A 149 12.41 4.95 9.01
C ILE A 149 13.01 5.37 7.66
N THR A 150 12.70 6.58 7.20
CA THR A 150 13.29 7.15 5.97
C THR A 150 14.78 7.40 6.14
N GLY A 151 15.23 7.92 7.29
CA GLY A 151 16.64 8.11 7.58
C GLY A 151 17.44 6.81 7.61
N ILE A 152 16.86 5.72 8.13
CA ILE A 152 17.48 4.39 8.11
C ILE A 152 17.56 3.86 6.67
N ALA A 153 16.49 4.03 5.88
CA ALA A 153 16.48 3.64 4.47
C ALA A 153 17.62 4.32 3.70
N GLU A 154 17.76 5.63 3.86
CA GLU A 154 18.82 6.44 3.22
C GLU A 154 20.23 5.99 3.65
N GLN A 155 20.41 5.60 4.92
CA GLN A 155 21.69 5.06 5.41
C GLN A 155 22.03 3.71 4.77
N VAL A 156 21.04 2.84 4.57
CA VAL A 156 21.25 1.49 4.01
C VAL A 156 21.41 1.54 2.49
N SER A 157 20.64 2.38 1.80
CA SER A 157 20.67 2.55 0.35
C SER A 157 20.53 4.04 0.01
N PRO A 158 21.65 4.77 -0.15
CA PRO A 158 21.61 6.21 -0.42
C PRO A 158 20.83 6.56 -1.69
N GLY A 159 19.94 7.56 -1.60
CA GLY A 159 19.05 7.98 -2.66
C GLY A 159 17.83 7.08 -2.87
N ILE A 160 17.57 6.13 -1.97
CA ILE A 160 16.37 5.29 -2.02
C ILE A 160 15.11 6.14 -1.94
N GLN A 161 14.16 5.87 -2.82
CA GLN A 161 12.85 6.51 -2.77
C GLN A 161 11.91 5.66 -1.90
N THR A 162 11.20 6.30 -0.96
CA THR A 162 10.37 5.61 0.04
C THR A 162 8.89 5.73 -0.27
N GLY A 163 8.16 4.61 -0.28
CA GLY A 163 6.73 4.54 -0.53
C GLY A 163 5.93 4.39 0.75
N PHE A 164 4.74 5.01 0.80
CA PHE A 164 3.79 4.87 1.89
C PHE A 164 2.35 4.90 1.39
N TRP A 165 1.41 4.40 2.18
CA TRP A 165 0.00 4.75 2.00
C TRP A 165 -0.24 6.22 2.38
N HIS A 166 -1.21 6.87 1.74
CA HIS A 166 -1.34 8.33 1.76
C HIS A 166 -1.58 8.96 3.15
N GLU A 167 -2.03 8.19 4.14
CA GLU A 167 -2.17 8.62 5.53
C GLU A 167 -0.83 9.11 6.11
N MET A 168 0.28 8.51 5.68
CA MET A 168 1.63 8.92 6.06
C MET A 168 2.06 10.25 5.43
N SER A 169 1.31 10.79 4.46
CA SER A 169 1.67 12.07 3.84
C SER A 169 1.73 13.18 4.86
N ALA A 170 0.85 13.20 5.87
CA ALA A 170 0.84 14.20 6.94
C ALA A 170 2.12 14.17 7.80
N ALA A 171 2.77 13.00 7.91
CA ALA A 171 4.02 12.83 8.64
C ALA A 171 5.25 13.35 7.87
N GLY A 172 5.19 13.35 6.52
CA GLY A 172 6.20 13.94 5.66
C GLY A 172 6.03 15.44 5.50
N SER A 173 7.09 16.22 5.76
CA SER A 173 7.07 17.68 5.56
C SER A 173 7.63 18.07 4.19
N GLY A 174 6.80 18.73 3.36
CA GLY A 174 7.21 19.30 2.06
C GLY A 174 7.59 18.26 1.01
N GLU A 175 8.43 18.68 0.06
CA GLU A 175 9.01 17.82 -0.97
C GLU A 175 10.00 16.83 -0.33
N THR A 176 9.67 15.55 -0.38
CA THR A 176 10.52 14.46 0.11
C THR A 176 10.84 13.52 -1.05
N ASN A 177 11.88 12.69 -0.93
CA ASN A 177 12.10 11.56 -1.83
C ASN A 177 11.13 10.41 -1.51
N SER A 178 9.85 10.72 -1.37
CA SER A 178 8.78 9.75 -1.13
C SER A 178 7.70 9.80 -2.19
N TYR A 179 6.95 8.71 -2.30
CA TYR A 179 5.68 8.67 -3.01
C TYR A 179 4.60 8.07 -2.12
N TYR A 180 3.36 8.42 -2.43
CA TYR A 180 2.22 8.07 -1.59
C TYR A 180 1.14 7.40 -2.44
N ASN A 181 0.72 6.21 -2.02
CA ASN A 181 -0.40 5.49 -2.59
C ASN A 181 -1.71 6.01 -1.99
N ALA A 182 -2.49 6.74 -2.78
CA ALA A 182 -3.82 7.18 -2.37
C ALA A 182 -4.87 6.16 -2.79
N TRP A 183 -5.60 5.65 -1.80
CA TRP A 183 -6.52 4.53 -1.99
C TRP A 183 -7.99 4.86 -1.74
N LEU A 184 -8.31 6.14 -1.54
CA LEU A 184 -9.66 6.60 -1.29
C LEU A 184 -10.67 6.09 -2.33
N THR A 185 -11.91 5.86 -1.91
CA THR A 185 -13.03 5.62 -2.82
C THR A 185 -13.31 6.89 -3.63
N SER A 186 -14.01 6.76 -4.74
CA SER A 186 -14.32 7.93 -5.60
C SER A 186 -15.26 8.95 -4.95
N ASP A 187 -16.01 8.57 -3.93
CA ASP A 187 -16.94 9.42 -3.18
C ASP A 187 -16.36 9.92 -1.84
N ALA A 188 -15.12 9.56 -1.50
CA ALA A 188 -14.46 9.98 -0.29
C ALA A 188 -14.10 11.48 -0.30
N ASN A 189 -13.90 12.05 0.89
CA ASN A 189 -13.29 13.37 1.05
C ASN A 189 -11.83 13.33 0.57
N THR A 190 -11.44 14.26 -0.32
CA THR A 190 -10.12 14.33 -0.94
C THR A 190 -9.12 15.23 -0.20
N ASP A 191 -9.48 15.82 0.95
CA ASP A 191 -8.65 16.77 1.71
C ASP A 191 -7.21 16.24 1.96
N THR A 192 -7.05 14.94 2.22
CA THR A 192 -5.73 14.32 2.43
C THR A 192 -4.90 14.28 1.15
N ILE A 193 -5.53 14.05 0.00
CA ILE A 193 -4.91 14.04 -1.32
C ILE A 193 -4.57 15.47 -1.74
N ASP A 194 -5.50 16.41 -1.56
CA ASP A 194 -5.28 17.83 -1.87
C ASP A 194 -4.12 18.38 -1.03
N SER A 195 -4.10 18.11 0.28
CA SER A 195 -3.01 18.52 1.17
C SER A 195 -1.65 17.90 0.81
N LEU A 196 -1.62 16.62 0.41
CA LEU A 196 -0.42 15.94 -0.10
C LEU A 196 0.11 16.67 -1.35
N LEU A 197 -0.76 16.92 -2.32
CA LEU A 197 -0.36 17.52 -3.59
C LEU A 197 0.04 18.99 -3.43
N ASP A 198 -0.67 19.77 -2.60
CA ASP A 198 -0.33 21.17 -2.28
C ASP A 198 1.07 21.30 -1.64
N ARG A 199 1.56 20.24 -0.99
CA ARG A 199 2.92 20.17 -0.42
C ARG A 199 3.99 19.71 -1.41
N GLY A 200 3.66 19.53 -2.68
CA GLY A 200 4.61 19.11 -3.71
C GLY A 200 4.91 17.60 -3.69
N GLN A 201 4.15 16.80 -2.94
CA GLN A 201 4.43 15.37 -2.77
C GLN A 201 3.94 14.54 -3.97
N ASN A 202 4.59 13.40 -4.21
CA ASN A 202 4.29 12.52 -5.34
C ASN A 202 3.14 11.55 -5.02
N LEU A 203 2.24 11.39 -5.97
CA LEU A 203 1.04 10.56 -5.83
C LEU A 203 1.07 9.34 -6.75
N VAL A 204 0.72 8.17 -6.23
CA VAL A 204 0.35 6.98 -7.00
C VAL A 204 -1.14 6.72 -6.78
N ILE A 205 -1.92 6.79 -7.85
CA ILE A 205 -3.37 6.62 -7.76
C ILE A 205 -3.68 5.13 -7.60
N SER A 206 -4.29 4.79 -6.48
CA SER A 206 -4.66 3.45 -6.04
C SER A 206 -6.15 3.38 -5.68
N ASN A 207 -6.98 4.16 -6.37
CA ASN A 207 -8.40 4.36 -6.04
C ASN A 207 -9.15 3.02 -5.86
N ALA A 208 -9.67 2.76 -4.66
CA ALA A 208 -10.26 1.47 -4.32
C ALA A 208 -11.53 1.14 -5.09
N SER A 209 -12.27 2.14 -5.55
CA SER A 209 -13.49 1.94 -6.35
C SER A 209 -13.24 1.40 -7.76
N PHE A 210 -11.98 1.39 -8.22
CA PHE A 210 -11.62 0.94 -9.57
C PHE A 210 -10.38 0.04 -9.64
N LEU A 211 -9.42 0.18 -8.71
CA LEU A 211 -8.11 -0.46 -8.82
C LEU A 211 -7.89 -1.58 -7.79
N TYR A 212 -8.83 -1.81 -6.87
CA TYR A 212 -8.78 -2.92 -5.93
C TYR A 212 -9.38 -4.16 -6.56
N LEU A 213 -8.51 -5.09 -6.93
CA LEU A 213 -8.82 -6.35 -7.59
C LEU A 213 -9.17 -7.46 -6.58
N ASP A 214 -9.41 -7.15 -5.32
CA ASP A 214 -10.07 -8.03 -4.34
C ASP A 214 -11.58 -7.73 -4.26
N MET A 215 -12.01 -6.60 -4.83
CA MET A 215 -13.42 -6.27 -4.97
C MET A 215 -14.14 -7.28 -5.89
N PRO A 216 -15.39 -7.65 -5.58
CA PRO A 216 -16.19 -8.49 -6.46
C PRO A 216 -16.39 -7.84 -7.83
N TYR A 217 -16.52 -8.65 -8.89
CA TYR A 217 -16.76 -8.12 -10.24
C TYR A 217 -18.16 -7.51 -10.39
N ALA A 218 -19.16 -8.07 -9.69
CA ALA A 218 -20.55 -7.68 -9.81
C ALA A 218 -21.32 -7.87 -8.50
N MET A 219 -22.46 -7.20 -8.40
CA MET A 219 -23.42 -7.38 -7.30
C MET A 219 -24.17 -8.70 -7.45
N HIS A 220 -23.53 -9.79 -7.05
CA HIS A 220 -24.11 -11.13 -7.11
C HIS A 220 -23.69 -11.93 -5.87
N ALA A 221 -24.60 -12.73 -5.31
CA ALA A 221 -24.36 -13.47 -4.07
C ALA A 221 -23.23 -14.50 -4.19
N ASP A 222 -23.03 -15.05 -5.39
CA ASP A 222 -21.96 -16.03 -5.67
C ASP A 222 -20.64 -15.37 -6.09
N GLU A 223 -20.57 -14.04 -6.21
CA GLU A 223 -19.29 -13.38 -6.49
C GLU A 223 -18.44 -13.33 -5.23
N PRO A 224 -17.18 -13.81 -5.28
CA PRO A 224 -16.29 -13.72 -4.14
C PRO A 224 -15.76 -12.29 -3.99
N GLY A 225 -15.44 -11.88 -2.76
CA GLY A 225 -14.78 -10.61 -2.43
C GLY A 225 -15.57 -9.78 -1.43
N LEU A 226 -14.92 -8.74 -0.89
CA LEU A 226 -15.53 -7.83 0.08
C LEU A 226 -15.89 -6.53 -0.64
N PRO A 227 -17.17 -6.17 -0.80
CA PRO A 227 -17.59 -5.06 -1.66
C PRO A 227 -17.51 -3.68 -0.98
N TRP A 228 -16.55 -3.47 -0.07
CA TRP A 228 -16.51 -2.25 0.74
C TRP A 228 -16.22 -0.98 -0.08
N ALA A 229 -15.49 -1.10 -1.21
CA ALA A 229 -15.23 0.01 -2.13
C ALA A 229 -16.12 0.01 -3.38
N GLY A 230 -16.93 -1.04 -3.57
CA GLY A 230 -17.83 -1.22 -4.71
C GLY A 230 -17.62 -2.52 -5.48
N TYR A 231 -17.94 -2.48 -6.77
CA TYR A 231 -17.84 -3.60 -7.70
C TYR A 231 -16.95 -3.23 -8.88
N VAL A 232 -15.88 -3.99 -9.08
CA VAL A 232 -14.80 -3.62 -10.01
C VAL A 232 -14.75 -4.64 -11.14
N ASN A 233 -15.35 -4.29 -12.28
CA ASN A 233 -15.29 -5.13 -13.49
C ASN A 233 -14.38 -4.53 -14.57
N THR A 234 -14.03 -5.33 -15.57
CA THR A 234 -13.10 -4.95 -16.65
C THR A 234 -13.53 -3.67 -17.37
N LYS A 235 -14.84 -3.49 -17.58
CA LYS A 235 -15.39 -2.33 -18.26
C LYS A 235 -15.31 -1.06 -17.41
N SER A 236 -15.54 -1.17 -16.11
CA SER A 236 -15.42 -0.06 -15.16
C SER A 236 -14.00 0.48 -15.13
N ILE A 237 -12.99 -0.41 -15.05
CA ILE A 237 -11.57 -0.02 -15.13
C ILE A 237 -11.25 0.58 -16.49
N TYR A 238 -11.71 -0.01 -17.60
CA TYR A 238 -11.43 0.55 -18.92
C TYR A 238 -11.97 1.98 -19.09
N ASN A 239 -13.10 2.30 -18.48
CA ASN A 239 -13.73 3.61 -18.55
C ASN A 239 -13.27 4.59 -17.45
N PHE A 240 -12.42 4.14 -16.53
CA PHE A 240 -11.88 4.94 -15.44
C PHE A 240 -10.87 5.96 -15.99
N ASP A 241 -11.09 7.26 -15.75
CA ASP A 241 -10.07 8.28 -15.96
C ASP A 241 -9.36 8.54 -14.62
N PRO A 242 -8.11 8.05 -14.44
CA PRO A 242 -7.38 8.23 -13.19
C PRO A 242 -7.07 9.69 -12.89
N LEU A 243 -7.00 10.59 -13.88
CA LEU A 243 -6.71 12.00 -13.60
C LEU A 243 -7.96 12.80 -13.22
N ASP A 244 -9.16 12.25 -13.47
CA ASP A 244 -10.44 12.86 -13.13
C ASP A 244 -11.07 12.27 -11.85
N CYS A 245 -10.51 11.17 -11.32
CA CYS A 245 -11.14 10.39 -10.24
C CYS A 245 -11.39 11.16 -8.93
N TRP A 246 -10.70 12.28 -8.75
CA TRP A 246 -10.81 13.20 -7.62
C TRP A 246 -10.79 14.67 -8.07
N ALA A 247 -11.18 14.95 -9.32
CA ALA A 247 -11.21 16.30 -9.91
C ALA A 247 -9.87 17.07 -9.79
N LEU A 248 -8.75 16.36 -9.98
CA LEU A 248 -7.42 16.93 -9.84
C LEU A 248 -7.21 18.12 -10.80
N THR A 249 -6.64 19.20 -10.30
CA THR A 249 -6.21 20.32 -11.14
C THR A 249 -5.08 19.91 -12.08
N ALA A 250 -4.81 20.73 -13.10
CA ALA A 250 -3.70 20.48 -14.03
C ALA A 250 -2.32 20.48 -13.33
N GLY A 251 -2.15 21.30 -12.28
CA GLY A 251 -0.93 21.32 -11.46
C GLY A 251 -0.77 20.03 -10.66
N GLN A 252 -1.80 19.67 -9.91
CA GLN A 252 -1.88 18.42 -9.15
C GLN A 252 -1.63 17.17 -10.02
N SER A 253 -2.20 17.14 -11.23
CA SER A 253 -2.01 16.05 -12.20
C SER A 253 -0.55 15.82 -12.59
N SER A 254 0.31 16.83 -12.50
CA SER A 254 1.74 16.72 -12.85
C SER A 254 2.56 15.96 -11.79
N GLN A 255 2.05 15.86 -10.56
CA GLN A 255 2.67 15.13 -9.45
C GLN A 255 2.24 13.66 -9.38
N VAL A 256 1.31 13.24 -10.24
CA VAL A 256 0.86 11.86 -10.35
C VAL A 256 1.89 11.03 -11.10
N LEU A 257 2.58 10.14 -10.38
CA LEU A 257 3.59 9.23 -10.94
C LEU A 257 2.96 8.14 -11.83
N GLY A 258 1.76 7.68 -11.48
CA GLY A 258 1.06 6.61 -12.20
C GLY A 258 -0.14 6.09 -11.44
N ILE A 259 -0.64 4.94 -11.91
CA ILE A 259 -1.69 4.16 -11.23
C ILE A 259 -1.13 2.83 -10.77
N GLN A 260 -1.75 2.23 -9.75
CA GLN A 260 -1.44 0.89 -9.29
C GLN A 260 -2.73 0.17 -8.94
N ALA A 261 -2.85 -1.10 -9.36
CA ALA A 261 -3.92 -1.99 -8.95
C ALA A 261 -3.44 -2.93 -7.84
N GLN A 262 -4.35 -3.25 -6.92
CA GLN A 262 -4.09 -3.96 -5.67
C GLN A 262 -4.82 -5.30 -5.73
N LEU A 263 -4.23 -6.33 -5.16
CA LEU A 263 -4.94 -7.58 -4.89
C LEU A 263 -4.71 -7.92 -3.43
N TRP A 264 -5.60 -7.46 -2.56
CA TRP A 264 -5.64 -7.92 -1.17
C TRP A 264 -6.13 -9.36 -1.10
N SER A 265 -5.77 -10.07 -0.03
CA SER A 265 -5.78 -11.53 -0.01
C SER A 265 -6.59 -12.15 1.13
N GLU A 266 -7.47 -11.39 1.79
CA GLU A 266 -8.32 -11.86 2.88
C GLU A 266 -9.21 -13.04 2.48
N THR A 267 -9.64 -13.06 1.22
CA THR A 267 -10.51 -14.11 0.65
C THR A 267 -9.86 -14.87 -0.51
N VAL A 268 -8.61 -14.55 -0.86
CA VAL A 268 -7.88 -15.13 -1.99
C VAL A 268 -6.99 -16.28 -1.49
N PHE A 269 -7.55 -17.47 -1.36
CA PHE A 269 -6.86 -18.61 -0.73
C PHE A 269 -6.14 -19.54 -1.69
N THR A 270 -6.37 -19.41 -3.00
CA THR A 270 -5.80 -20.28 -4.02
C THR A 270 -5.27 -19.47 -5.20
N THR A 271 -4.32 -20.05 -5.94
CA THR A 271 -3.84 -19.46 -7.20
C THR A 271 -4.97 -19.31 -8.23
N GLU A 272 -5.96 -20.20 -8.23
CA GLU A 272 -7.12 -20.08 -9.12
C GLU A 272 -7.99 -18.87 -8.75
N LEU A 273 -8.20 -18.61 -7.46
CA LEU A 273 -8.87 -17.38 -7.01
C LEU A 273 -8.03 -16.15 -7.36
N MET A 274 -6.71 -16.20 -7.15
CA MET A 274 -5.81 -15.11 -7.54
C MET A 274 -5.96 -14.79 -9.04
N ASP A 275 -5.99 -15.82 -9.90
CA ASP A 275 -6.23 -15.64 -11.34
C ASP A 275 -7.62 -15.08 -11.64
N TYR A 276 -8.67 -15.59 -10.97
CA TYR A 276 -10.05 -15.15 -11.12
C TYR A 276 -10.20 -13.65 -10.81
N TYR A 277 -9.68 -13.23 -9.66
CA TYR A 277 -9.67 -11.85 -9.22
C TYR A 277 -8.81 -10.96 -10.11
N THR A 278 -7.71 -11.46 -10.68
CA THR A 278 -6.79 -10.62 -11.47
C THR A 278 -7.27 -10.44 -12.91
N PHE A 279 -7.70 -11.51 -13.56
CA PHE A 279 -7.95 -11.54 -15.00
C PHE A 279 -9.43 -11.71 -15.34
N PRO A 280 -9.94 -11.00 -16.36
CA PRO A 280 -9.19 -10.20 -17.35
C PRO A 280 -8.93 -8.74 -16.96
N ARG A 281 -9.41 -8.27 -15.82
CA ARG A 281 -9.43 -6.83 -15.49
C ARG A 281 -8.04 -6.18 -15.37
N LEU A 282 -6.99 -6.94 -15.04
CA LEU A 282 -5.60 -6.45 -15.11
C LEU A 282 -5.22 -5.94 -16.51
N LEU A 283 -5.80 -6.47 -17.59
CA LEU A 283 -5.57 -5.98 -18.94
C LEU A 283 -6.18 -4.58 -19.16
N ALA A 284 -7.32 -4.29 -18.51
CA ALA A 284 -7.89 -2.94 -18.51
C ALA A 284 -7.07 -1.97 -17.67
N VAL A 285 -6.50 -2.43 -16.54
CA VAL A 285 -5.54 -1.65 -15.76
C VAL A 285 -4.33 -1.29 -16.62
N ALA A 286 -3.72 -2.27 -17.31
CA ALA A 286 -2.57 -2.03 -18.18
C ALA A 286 -2.87 -1.00 -19.28
N GLU A 287 -4.04 -1.11 -19.90
CA GLU A 287 -4.51 -0.16 -20.90
C GLU A 287 -4.68 1.25 -20.32
N ARG A 288 -5.21 1.42 -19.10
CA ARG A 288 -5.30 2.75 -18.44
C ARG A 288 -3.98 3.30 -17.94
N ALA A 289 -3.09 2.44 -17.47
CA ALA A 289 -1.74 2.85 -17.09
C ALA A 289 -0.96 3.39 -18.29
N TRP A 290 -1.15 2.80 -19.48
CA TRP A 290 -0.48 3.21 -20.70
C TRP A 290 -1.18 4.38 -21.42
N ASN A 291 -2.51 4.33 -21.49
CA ASN A 291 -3.36 5.34 -22.11
C ASN A 291 -4.25 5.98 -21.03
N LYS A 292 -3.81 7.10 -20.46
CA LYS A 292 -4.44 7.62 -19.24
C LYS A 292 -5.90 8.02 -19.43
N ARG A 293 -6.29 8.56 -20.59
CA ARG A 293 -7.65 9.04 -20.82
C ARG A 293 -8.50 8.01 -21.58
N PRO A 294 -9.59 7.51 -20.99
CA PRO A 294 -10.45 6.56 -21.65
C PRO A 294 -11.15 7.22 -22.85
N THR A 295 -11.29 6.48 -23.95
CA THR A 295 -12.20 6.87 -25.04
C THR A 295 -13.38 5.89 -25.03
N GLN A 296 -14.53 6.32 -24.53
CA GLN A 296 -15.66 5.42 -24.24
C GLN A 296 -16.17 4.67 -25.48
N ASP A 297 -16.09 5.30 -26.66
CA ASP A 297 -16.47 4.70 -27.95
C ASP A 297 -15.53 3.55 -28.40
N ARG A 298 -14.39 3.37 -27.72
CA ARG A 298 -13.39 2.33 -28.00
C ARG A 298 -13.53 1.05 -27.17
N TRP A 299 -14.44 1.03 -26.20
CA TRP A 299 -14.72 -0.18 -25.42
C TRP A 299 -15.04 -1.41 -26.29
N PRO A 300 -15.91 -1.33 -27.32
CA PRO A 300 -16.23 -2.50 -28.16
C PRO A 300 -15.00 -3.12 -28.83
N GLN A 301 -14.05 -2.29 -29.29
CA GLN A 301 -12.82 -2.72 -29.95
C GLN A 301 -11.85 -3.35 -28.94
N PHE A 302 -11.71 -2.74 -27.77
CA PHE A 302 -10.90 -3.30 -26.68
C PHE A 302 -11.44 -4.66 -26.23
N ARG A 303 -12.74 -4.75 -25.95
CA ARG A 303 -13.44 -5.99 -25.61
C ARG A 303 -13.26 -7.06 -26.69
N GLN A 304 -13.39 -6.70 -27.96
CA GLN A 304 -13.20 -7.65 -29.07
C GLN A 304 -11.76 -8.18 -29.13
N ALA A 305 -10.76 -7.35 -28.85
CA ALA A 305 -9.37 -7.78 -28.78
C ALA A 305 -9.12 -8.73 -27.60
N LEU A 306 -9.72 -8.45 -26.43
CA LEU A 306 -9.66 -9.36 -25.28
C LEU A 306 -10.23 -10.74 -25.63
N ILE A 307 -11.43 -10.79 -26.21
CA ILE A 307 -12.12 -12.05 -26.52
C ILE A 307 -11.39 -12.84 -27.61
N THR A 308 -10.95 -12.19 -28.68
CA THR A 308 -10.40 -12.91 -29.84
C THR A 308 -8.91 -13.20 -29.76
N ARG A 309 -8.16 -12.48 -28.91
CA ARG A 309 -6.69 -12.57 -28.85
C ARG A 309 -6.16 -12.83 -27.45
N GLU A 310 -6.47 -11.97 -26.47
CA GLU A 310 -5.80 -12.01 -25.16
C GLU A 310 -6.29 -13.18 -24.29
N LEU A 311 -7.61 -13.37 -24.15
CA LEU A 311 -8.18 -14.46 -23.35
C LEU A 311 -7.75 -15.85 -23.85
N PRO A 312 -7.78 -16.15 -25.17
CA PRO A 312 -7.22 -17.40 -25.69
C PRO A 312 -5.73 -17.56 -25.41
N HIS A 313 -4.96 -16.47 -25.36
CA HIS A 313 -3.54 -16.53 -25.05
C HIS A 313 -3.29 -16.86 -23.57
N ILE A 314 -3.90 -16.13 -22.64
CA ILE A 314 -3.71 -16.37 -21.20
C ILE A 314 -4.30 -17.73 -20.77
N SER A 315 -5.38 -18.19 -21.43
CA SER A 315 -5.91 -19.55 -21.22
C SER A 315 -4.87 -20.63 -21.55
N LYS A 316 -4.10 -20.46 -22.63
CA LYS A 316 -3.00 -21.38 -23.00
C LYS A 316 -1.85 -21.36 -22.00
N LEU A 317 -1.68 -20.27 -21.25
CA LEU A 317 -0.73 -20.17 -20.15
C LEU A 317 -1.24 -20.81 -18.85
N GLY A 318 -2.49 -21.29 -18.83
CA GLY A 318 -3.10 -21.97 -17.69
C GLY A 318 -3.88 -21.06 -16.74
N VAL A 319 -3.96 -19.76 -17.02
CA VAL A 319 -4.62 -18.77 -16.15
C VAL A 319 -6.12 -19.05 -16.03
N LYS A 320 -6.62 -19.14 -14.79
CA LYS A 320 -8.04 -19.36 -14.45
C LYS A 320 -8.81 -18.05 -14.28
N TYR A 321 -8.87 -17.24 -15.34
CA TYR A 321 -9.58 -15.95 -15.32
C TYR A 321 -11.10 -16.11 -15.12
N ARG A 322 -11.78 -15.04 -14.67
CA ARG A 322 -13.24 -15.06 -14.46
C ARG A 322 -14.02 -15.35 -15.76
N PRO A 323 -14.87 -16.39 -15.82
CA PRO A 323 -15.67 -16.69 -17.00
C PRO A 323 -16.74 -15.62 -17.25
N ASP A 324 -17.17 -15.53 -18.51
CA ASP A 324 -18.32 -14.72 -19.00
C ASP A 324 -18.29 -13.22 -18.66
N GLU A 325 -17.17 -12.72 -18.13
CA GLU A 325 -16.96 -11.34 -17.71
C GLU A 325 -17.16 -10.32 -18.83
N LEU A 326 -16.89 -10.74 -20.06
CA LEU A 326 -17.04 -9.88 -21.22
C LEU A 326 -18.33 -10.17 -21.97
N GLU A 327 -19.22 -11.07 -21.56
CA GLU A 327 -20.36 -11.51 -22.39
C GLU A 327 -21.55 -10.53 -22.42
N LYS A 328 -21.54 -9.47 -21.60
CA LYS A 328 -22.58 -8.43 -21.51
C LYS A 328 -22.06 -7.02 -21.80
#